data_AF-A0A1E5KUC7-F1
#
_entry.id   AF-A0A1E5KUC7-F1
#
_cell.length_a   1.000
_cell.length_b   1.000
_cell.length_c   1.000
_cell.angle_alpha   90.00
_cell.angle_beta   90.00
_cell.angle_gamma   90.00
#
_symmetry.space_group_name_H-M   'P 1'
#
loop_
_entity.id
_entity.type
_entity.pdbx_description
1 polymer ?
#
loop_
_entity_poly.entity_id
_entity_poly.type
_entity_poly.pdbx_seq_one_letter_code
_entity_poly.pdbx_strand_id
1 'polypeptide(L)'
;MCRINQAIQLLMEQQNIKTEADDLGQESVLFMKEELDEETLPKKAKEKLPTIVMSHTFFYLDNQGVDYIVYFLAEGTTNQPVLCGILKEGELVYSKWLNA
;
A
#
# COMPACT_ATOMS: atom_id res chain seq x y z
N MET A 1 3.02 16.25 -1.02
CA MET A 1 4.00 15.27 -0.48
C MET A 1 3.98 14.06 -1.41
N CYS A 2 5.14 13.55 -1.83
CA CYS A 2 5.22 12.41 -2.77
C CYS A 2 4.84 11.09 -2.07
N ARG A 3 4.28 10.12 -2.82
CA ARG A 3 3.86 8.81 -2.29
C ARG A 3 5.01 8.03 -1.66
N ILE A 4 6.21 8.10 -2.24
CA ILE A 4 7.40 7.45 -1.68
C ILE A 4 7.76 7.98 -0.29
N ASN A 5 7.65 9.30 -0.06
CA ASN A 5 7.88 9.88 1.25
C ASN A 5 6.80 9.45 2.26
N GLN A 6 5.56 9.26 1.80
CA GLN A 6 4.50 8.71 2.64
C GLN A 6 4.76 7.23 2.98
N ALA A 7 5.30 6.44 2.05
CA ALA A 7 5.68 5.05 2.29
C ALA A 7 6.78 4.94 3.35
N ILE A 8 7.83 5.76 3.22
CA ILE A 8 8.93 5.85 4.19
C ILE A 8 8.39 6.24 5.58
N GLN A 9 7.49 7.22 5.65
CA GLN A 9 6.87 7.62 6.91
C GLN A 9 6.04 6.49 7.53
N LEU A 10 5.24 5.76 6.74
CA LEU A 10 4.45 4.64 7.23
C LEU A 10 5.33 3.49 7.77
N LEU A 11 6.40 3.15 7.06
CA LEU A 11 7.36 2.14 7.52
C LEU A 11 8.02 2.55 8.84
N MET A 12 8.41 3.82 8.96
CA MET A 12 8.99 4.34 10.20
C MET A 12 7.97 4.35 11.36
N GLU A 13 6.77 4.88 11.13
CA GLU A 13 5.76 5.03 12.20
C GLU A 13 5.13 3.70 12.65
N GLN A 14 4.90 2.78 11.71
CA GLN A 14 4.15 1.55 11.99
C GLN A 14 5.07 0.33 12.22
N GLN A 15 6.26 0.32 11.62
CA GLN A 15 7.19 -0.82 11.70
C GLN A 15 8.56 -0.44 12.30
N ASN A 16 8.80 0.84 12.63
CA ASN A 16 10.09 1.35 13.14
C ASN A 16 11.27 1.07 12.19
N ILE A 17 10.99 1.06 10.88
CA ILE A 17 11.98 0.84 9.82
C ILE A 17 12.47 2.21 9.31
N LYS A 18 13.78 2.43 9.34
CA LYS A 18 14.44 3.59 8.74
C LYS A 18 14.96 3.19 7.36
N THR A 19 14.47 3.87 6.34
CA THR A 19 14.80 3.60 4.93
C THR A 19 14.72 4.92 4.13
N GLU A 20 15.36 4.94 2.97
CA GLU A 20 15.40 6.07 2.06
C GLU A 20 14.77 5.69 0.72
N ALA A 21 14.43 6.69 -0.11
CA ALA A 21 13.73 6.46 -1.37
C ALA A 21 14.45 5.46 -2.31
N ASP A 22 15.78 5.46 -2.31
CA ASP A 22 16.60 4.59 -3.16
C ASP A 22 16.59 3.11 -2.72
N ASP A 23 16.15 2.82 -1.49
CA ASP A 23 16.00 1.46 -0.98
C ASP A 23 14.68 0.81 -1.41
N LEU A 24 13.68 1.61 -1.81
CA LEU A 24 12.35 1.10 -2.14
C LEU A 24 12.22 0.84 -3.64
N GLY A 25 11.86 -0.39 -3.99
CA GLY A 25 11.28 -0.67 -5.29
C GLY A 25 9.90 0.00 -5.38
N GLN A 26 9.52 0.51 -6.56
CA GLN A 26 8.19 1.09 -6.76
C GLN A 26 7.53 0.49 -8.00
N GLU A 27 6.24 0.18 -7.88
CA GLU A 27 5.41 -0.22 -9.01
C GLU A 27 4.05 0.49 -8.94
N SER A 28 3.39 0.64 -10.08
CA SER A 28 2.02 1.14 -10.14
C SER A 28 1.22 0.38 -11.19
N VAL A 29 0.09 -0.17 -10.78
CA VAL A 29 -0.74 -1.06 -11.60
C VAL A 29 -2.21 -0.70 -11.42
N LEU A 30 -2.95 -0.72 -12.53
CA LEU A 30 -4.40 -0.55 -12.53
C LEU A 30 -5.05 -1.92 -12.40
N PHE A 31 -5.95 -2.07 -11.44
CA PHE A 31 -6.70 -3.29 -11.19
C PHE A 31 -8.20 -3.01 -11.25
N MET A 32 -8.97 -4.02 -11.67
CA MET A 32 -10.37 -4.13 -11.30
C MET A 32 -10.47 -4.52 -9.82
N LYS A 33 -11.45 -4.00 -9.08
CA LYS A 33 -11.59 -4.31 -7.64
C LYS A 33 -11.69 -5.80 -7.35
N GLU A 34 -12.21 -6.58 -8.29
CA GLU A 34 -12.34 -8.03 -8.21
C GLU A 34 -10.98 -8.73 -8.19
N GLU A 35 -9.97 -8.18 -8.87
CA GLU A 35 -8.61 -8.72 -8.99
C GLU A 35 -7.77 -8.55 -7.73
N LEU A 36 -8.14 -7.63 -6.84
CA LEU A 36 -7.44 -7.42 -5.58
C LEU A 36 -7.67 -8.63 -4.65
N ASP A 37 -6.65 -9.04 -3.90
CA ASP A 37 -6.79 -10.11 -2.93
C ASP A 37 -7.49 -9.61 -1.66
N GLU A 38 -8.55 -10.29 -1.22
CA GLU A 38 -9.27 -9.93 0.01
C GLU A 38 -8.43 -10.10 1.27
N GLU A 39 -7.47 -11.03 1.29
CA GLU A 39 -6.60 -11.28 2.44
C GLU A 39 -5.59 -10.14 2.67
N THR A 40 -5.28 -9.39 1.61
CA THR A 40 -4.36 -8.24 1.66
C THR A 40 -5.06 -6.91 2.00
N LEU A 41 -6.39 -6.94 2.17
CA LEU A 41 -7.23 -5.76 2.36
C LEU A 41 -7.95 -5.79 3.72
N PRO A 42 -8.32 -4.63 4.28
CA PRO A 42 -9.17 -4.61 5.46
C PRO A 42 -10.54 -5.23 5.16
N LYS A 43 -11.18 -5.79 6.18
CA LYS A 43 -12.50 -6.44 6.05
C LYS A 43 -13.49 -5.53 5.32
N LYS A 44 -14.20 -6.10 4.35
CA LYS A 44 -15.20 -5.41 3.50
C LYS A 44 -14.64 -4.26 2.65
N ALA A 45 -13.34 -4.20 2.40
CA ALA A 45 -12.77 -3.16 1.54
C ALA A 45 -13.36 -3.17 0.13
N LYS A 46 -13.55 -4.36 -0.47
CA LYS A 46 -14.12 -4.50 -1.82
C LYS A 46 -15.54 -3.95 -1.97
N GLU A 47 -16.31 -3.82 -0.88
CA GLU A 47 -17.64 -3.21 -0.89
C GLU A 47 -17.58 -1.68 -1.07
N LYS A 48 -16.46 -1.06 -0.66
CA LYS A 48 -16.26 0.39 -0.65
C LYS A 48 -15.32 0.88 -1.74
N LEU A 49 -14.43 0.01 -2.24
CA LEU A 49 -13.48 0.36 -3.28
C LEU A 49 -14.20 0.67 -4.61
N PRO A 50 -13.71 1.66 -5.37
CA PRO A 50 -14.19 1.90 -6.74
C PRO A 50 -14.00 0.66 -7.61
N THR A 51 -14.75 0.56 -8.71
CA THR A 51 -14.64 -0.57 -9.65
C THR A 51 -13.23 -0.70 -10.24
N ILE A 52 -12.59 0.43 -10.53
CA ILE A 52 -11.21 0.48 -11.05
C ILE A 52 -10.34 1.16 -10.00
N VAL A 53 -9.25 0.51 -9.62
CA VAL A 53 -8.36 0.93 -8.55
C VAL A 53 -6.95 1.05 -9.09
N MET A 54 -6.31 2.20 -8.89
CA MET A 54 -4.87 2.35 -9.09
C MET A 54 -4.16 1.92 -7.82
N SER A 55 -3.25 0.95 -7.91
CA SER A 55 -2.36 0.56 -6.83
C SER A 55 -0.99 1.19 -7.05
N HIS A 56 -0.46 1.86 -6.04
CA HIS A 56 0.95 2.23 -5.96
C HIS A 56 1.61 1.41 -4.86
N THR A 57 2.51 0.51 -5.23
CA THR A 57 3.20 -0.38 -4.32
C THR A 57 4.66 0.03 -4.17
N PHE A 58 5.17 -0.10 -2.94
CA PHE A 58 6.55 0.13 -2.58
C PHE A 58 7.08 -1.10 -1.84
N PHE A 59 8.16 -1.67 -2.36
CA PHE A 59 8.76 -2.91 -1.88
C PHE A 59 10.02 -2.59 -1.09
N TYR A 60 10.17 -3.19 0.08
CA TYR A 60 11.36 -3.08 0.90
C TYR A 60 11.71 -4.44 1.50
N LEU A 61 12.96 -4.87 1.29
CA LEU A 61 13.50 -6.09 1.89
C LEU A 61 14.49 -5.68 2.97
N ASP A 62 14.24 -6.07 4.21
CA ASP A 62 15.14 -5.75 5.30
C ASP A 62 16.40 -6.63 5.32
N ASN A 63 17.36 -6.29 6.18
CA ASN A 63 18.62 -7.03 6.31
C ASN A 63 18.46 -8.47 6.85
N GLN A 64 17.28 -8.82 7.39
CA GLN A 64 16.95 -10.15 7.86
C GLN A 64 16.20 -10.97 6.80
N GLY A 65 15.94 -10.38 5.63
CA GLY A 65 15.21 -11.01 4.53
C GLY A 65 13.69 -10.95 4.69
N VAL A 66 13.17 -10.06 5.54
CA VAL A 66 11.73 -9.85 5.73
C VAL A 66 11.22 -8.87 4.68
N ASP A 67 10.19 -9.29 3.94
CA ASP A 67 9.53 -8.50 2.91
C ASP A 67 8.45 -7.58 3.49
N TYR A 68 8.50 -6.33 3.06
CA TYR A 68 7.52 -5.30 3.37
C TYR A 68 6.99 -4.67 2.09
N ILE A 69 5.67 -4.67 1.95
CA ILE A 69 4.98 -4.00 0.85
C ILE A 69 4.10 -2.90 1.42
N VAL A 70 4.41 -1.66 1.10
CA VAL A 70 3.50 -0.54 1.36
C VAL A 70 2.68 -0.29 0.12
N TYR A 71 1.36 -0.29 0.24
CA TYR A 71 0.47 -0.01 -0.88
C TYR A 71 -0.40 1.22 -0.62
N PHE A 72 -0.67 1.96 -1.69
CA PHE A 72 -1.68 3.01 -1.73
C PHE A 72 -2.66 2.69 -2.84
N LEU A 73 -3.92 2.47 -2.48
CA LEU A 73 -5.01 2.38 -3.41
C LEU A 73 -5.62 3.75 -3.64
N ALA A 74 -5.85 4.06 -4.90
CA ALA A 74 -6.51 5.27 -5.36
C ALA A 74 -7.61 4.91 -6.38
N GLU A 75 -8.56 5.80 -6.60
CA GLU A 75 -9.53 5.62 -7.68
C GLU A 75 -8.80 5.68 -9.03
N GLY A 76 -9.09 4.73 -9.92
CA GLY A 76 -8.31 4.49 -11.14
C GLY A 76 -8.28 5.65 -12.15
N THR A 77 -9.29 6.52 -12.15
CA THR A 77 -9.43 7.61 -13.12
C THR A 77 -8.89 8.95 -12.60
N THR A 78 -9.24 9.28 -11.37
CA THR A 78 -8.97 10.56 -10.70
C THR A 78 -7.69 10.53 -9.87
N ASN A 79 -7.16 9.33 -9.61
CA ASN A 79 -6.04 9.08 -8.72
C ASN A 79 -6.25 9.63 -7.29
N GLN A 80 -7.51 9.79 -6.88
CA GLN A 80 -7.84 10.18 -5.51
C GLN A 80 -7.48 9.03 -4.55
N PRO A 81 -6.65 9.28 -3.51
CA PRO A 81 -6.31 8.26 -2.51
C PRO A 81 -7.57 7.67 -1.88
N VAL A 82 -7.62 6.37 -1.60
CA VAL A 82 -8.76 5.72 -0.94
C VAL A 82 -8.32 5.01 0.33
N LEU A 83 -7.28 4.19 0.21
CA LEU A 83 -6.80 3.30 1.26
C LEU A 83 -5.26 3.23 1.17
N CYS A 84 -4.58 3.09 2.30
CA CYS A 84 -3.21 2.59 2.32
C CYS A 84 -3.09 1.40 3.27
N GLY A 85 -2.04 0.61 3.09
CA GLY A 85 -1.72 -0.49 3.98
C GLY A 85 -0.26 -0.93 3.91
N ILE A 86 0.11 -1.80 4.84
CA ILE A 86 1.42 -2.45 4.91
C ILE A 86 1.18 -3.95 4.98
N LEU A 87 1.78 -4.69 4.05
CA LEU A 87 1.93 -6.13 4.12
C LEU A 87 3.32 -6.44 4.66
N LYS A 88 3.40 -7.44 5.54
CA LYS A 88 4.66 -8.02 6.02
C LYS A 88 4.60 -9.51 5.72
N GLU A 89 5.53 -10.02 4.93
CA GLU A 89 5.50 -11.43 4.47
C GLU A 89 4.15 -11.81 3.83
N GLY A 90 3.54 -10.88 3.07
CA GLY A 90 2.22 -11.05 2.47
C GLY A 90 1.02 -10.85 3.42
N GLU A 91 1.22 -10.77 4.73
CA GLU A 91 0.14 -10.58 5.71
C GLU A 91 -0.14 -9.09 5.98
N LEU A 92 -1.41 -8.69 6.00
CA LEU A 92 -1.82 -7.32 6.30
C LEU A 92 -1.59 -6.97 7.78
N VAL A 93 -0.60 -6.12 8.06
CA VAL A 93 -0.25 -5.67 9.42
C VAL A 93 -0.75 -4.26 9.74
N TYR A 94 -1.04 -3.46 8.72
CA TYR A 94 -1.58 -2.11 8.88
C TYR A 94 -2.49 -1.73 7.72
N SER A 95 -3.58 -1.02 8.00
CA SER A 95 -4.37 -0.35 6.96
C SER A 95 -5.06 0.90 7.48
N LYS A 96 -5.28 1.88 6.61
CA LYS A 96 -5.96 3.14 6.93
C LYS A 96 -6.72 3.69 5.73
N TRP A 97 -8.00 4.00 5.93
CA TRP A 97 -8.81 4.74 4.95
C TRP A 97 -8.38 6.22 4.93
N LEU A 98 -8.19 6.75 3.72
CA LEU A 98 -7.71 8.11 3.48
C LEU A 98 -8.84 9.08 3.13
N ASN A 99 -9.96 8.55 2.65
CA ASN A 99 -11.20 9.29 2.46
C ASN A 99 -12.16 8.94 3.60
N ALA A 100 -12.30 9.86 4.54
CA ALA A 100 -13.37 9.89 5.53
C ALA A 100 -14.29 11.06 5.19
#